data_AF-A0A7C2XTY1-F1
#
_entry.id   AF-A0A7C2XTY1-F1
#
_cell.length_a   1.000
_cell.length_b   1.000
_cell.length_c   1.000
_cell.angle_alpha   90.00
_cell.angle_beta   90.00
_cell.angle_gamma   90.00
#
_symmetry.space_group_name_H-M   'P 1'
#
loop_
_entity.id
_entity.type
_entity.pdbx_description
1 polymer ?
#
loop_
_entity_poly.entity_id
_entity_poly.type
_entity_poly.pdbx_seq_one_letter_code
_entity_poly.pdbx_strand_id
1 'polypeptide(L)'
;MIDLRTHPHRRYNPLSRQWILVSPHRTQRPWQGQVEKLPPETRPAYDPGCYLCPGNTRAGGRRNPDYEKTFVFTNDFSALLEDTPEGGASPHPMLRAEGVRGVCRVICFSPRHDLTMAEMEPADLEAVVETWVDEYRTLTEKPFLRYVQIFENRGEMMGCSNPHPHCQVWASSIMPDEAGREDESQTEYWRAHGRTLLGDYLELELQLGERVVCANEHFVALVPWWAVWPFETMVASRRAVTGIDELTREERAALADILKRITTRYDNLFEVSFPYSFGFHQRPAGERNAAWHLHAHFYPPLLRSATVRKFLVGYEMLAMPQRDITPETAAARLRDVNPHVEVVPHPVRLTSENALEVLAPYDVVVDGTDNFPTRYLVNDACVLLGKPNVYGSIFRFEGQASVFYAEQGPCYRCLYPEPPPPGLVPSCAEGGVLGVLPGIIGAIQANETIKLILGRGEPLIGRLLLLDAWRMQVRTVKVRKDPRCPICGEHPTIRELIDYEEFCGVAPEPVLAEELEITPRQLKERLDRGEPVFLLDVREPHEWQIAHLPGAKLIPMNRIPASLHELPTTDEIVVYCKTGGRSAQVLRFLYNAGFRRIKNLKGGIDRWAVEVDPSVPRY
;
A
#
# COMPACT_ATOMS: atom_id res chain seq x y z
N MET A 1 47.65 -12.90 -5.11
CA MET A 1 46.55 -12.51 -4.20
C MET A 1 45.26 -13.06 -4.79
N ILE A 2 44.30 -13.52 -3.98
CA ILE A 2 43.03 -14.05 -4.49
C ILE A 2 42.11 -12.92 -4.93
N ASP A 3 41.49 -13.02 -6.10
CA ASP A 3 40.42 -12.12 -6.53
C ASP A 3 39.08 -12.77 -6.24
N LEU A 4 38.36 -12.25 -5.24
CA LEU A 4 37.09 -12.80 -4.78
C LEU A 4 35.96 -12.67 -5.83
N ARG A 5 36.15 -11.88 -6.89
CA ARG A 5 35.16 -11.73 -7.96
C ARG A 5 35.23 -12.85 -8.99
N THR A 6 36.37 -13.52 -9.12
CA THR A 6 36.64 -14.46 -10.21
C THR A 6 37.12 -15.82 -9.73
N HIS A 7 37.95 -15.86 -8.68
CA HIS A 7 38.53 -17.08 -8.15
C HIS A 7 37.62 -17.76 -7.11
N PRO A 8 37.53 -19.11 -7.13
CA PRO A 8 36.87 -19.85 -6.07
C PRO A 8 37.51 -19.62 -4.71
N HIS A 9 36.68 -19.46 -3.69
CA HIS A 9 37.12 -19.20 -2.33
C HIS A 9 36.07 -19.69 -1.32
N ARG A 10 36.42 -19.70 -0.03
CA ARG A 10 35.49 -20.03 1.04
C ARG A 10 35.17 -18.79 1.87
N ARG A 11 33.93 -18.65 2.31
CA ARG A 11 33.46 -17.62 3.24
C ARG A 11 32.91 -18.29 4.50
N TYR A 12 33.20 -17.71 5.65
CA TYR A 12 32.77 -18.26 6.94
C TYR A 12 31.45 -17.62 7.39
N ASN A 13 30.52 -18.46 7.84
CA ASN A 13 29.31 -18.06 8.54
C ASN A 13 29.59 -18.09 10.05
N PRO A 14 29.69 -16.93 10.72
CA PRO A 14 29.92 -16.88 12.15
C PRO A 14 28.69 -17.31 12.96
N LEU A 15 27.46 -17.18 12.42
CA LEU A 15 26.22 -17.63 13.09
C LEU A 15 26.15 -19.16 13.18
N SER A 16 26.30 -19.86 12.05
CA SER A 16 26.15 -21.32 12.00
C SER A 16 27.47 -22.09 12.16
N ARG A 17 28.60 -21.37 12.23
CA ARG A 17 29.99 -21.90 12.28
C ARG A 17 30.37 -22.78 11.09
N GLN A 18 29.82 -22.46 9.93
CA GLN A 18 30.03 -23.22 8.70
C GLN A 18 30.77 -22.43 7.63
N TRP A 19 31.36 -23.14 6.69
CA TRP A 19 31.99 -22.53 5.52
C TRP A 19 31.12 -22.71 4.28
N ILE A 20 31.13 -21.72 3.39
CA ILE A 20 30.44 -21.73 2.11
C ILE A 20 31.48 -21.61 1.01
N LEU A 21 31.41 -22.49 0.01
CA LEU A 21 32.23 -22.43 -1.21
C LEU A 21 31.60 -21.45 -2.20
N VAL A 22 32.34 -20.44 -2.63
CA VAL A 22 31.90 -19.45 -3.61
C VAL A 22 32.65 -19.68 -4.91
N SER A 23 31.95 -19.89 -6.02
CA SER A 23 32.52 -20.22 -7.33
C SER A 23 31.97 -19.31 -8.44
N PRO A 24 32.44 -18.04 -8.53
CA PRO A 24 31.79 -17.00 -9.35
C PRO A 24 31.66 -17.34 -10.85
N HIS A 25 32.60 -18.09 -11.40
CA HIS A 25 32.65 -18.46 -12.82
C HIS A 25 31.59 -19.50 -13.23
N ARG A 26 30.92 -20.18 -12.29
CA ARG A 26 29.96 -21.26 -12.62
C ARG A 26 28.69 -20.77 -13.33
N THR A 27 28.38 -19.48 -13.22
CA THR A 27 27.28 -18.86 -13.98
C THR A 27 27.46 -18.92 -15.50
N GLN A 28 28.69 -19.04 -15.99
CA GLN A 28 28.99 -19.13 -17.43
C GLN A 28 28.66 -20.51 -18.02
N ARG A 29 28.42 -21.52 -17.19
CA ARG A 29 28.08 -22.87 -17.69
C ARG A 29 26.70 -22.85 -18.36
N PRO A 30 26.57 -23.36 -19.61
CA PRO A 30 25.26 -23.44 -20.28
C PRO A 30 24.31 -24.32 -19.47
N TRP A 31 23.09 -23.83 -19.23
CA TRP A 31 22.04 -24.59 -18.55
C TRP A 31 21.18 -25.32 -19.59
N GLN A 32 21.10 -26.64 -19.47
CA GLN A 32 20.22 -27.51 -20.27
C GLN A 32 19.30 -28.36 -19.35
N GLY A 33 19.19 -27.99 -18.08
CA GLY A 33 18.41 -28.71 -17.09
C GLY A 33 16.94 -28.31 -17.08
N GLN A 34 16.22 -28.73 -16.04
CA GLN A 34 14.79 -28.43 -15.84
C GLN A 34 14.51 -26.93 -15.94
N VAL A 35 13.38 -26.61 -16.59
CA VAL A 35 12.81 -25.26 -16.69
C VAL A 35 11.47 -25.32 -15.98
N GLU A 36 11.32 -24.50 -14.94
CA GLU A 36 10.11 -24.47 -14.11
C GLU A 36 8.95 -23.81 -14.85
N LYS A 37 7.71 -24.19 -14.51
CA LYS A 37 6.51 -23.53 -15.02
C LYS A 37 6.30 -22.24 -14.23
N LEU A 38 5.91 -21.18 -14.93
CA LEU A 38 5.52 -19.94 -14.27
C LEU A 38 4.18 -20.14 -13.54
N PRO A 39 4.03 -19.63 -12.31
CA PRO A 39 2.74 -19.58 -11.66
C PRO A 39 1.74 -18.75 -12.48
N PRO A 40 0.43 -19.02 -12.37
CA PRO A 40 -0.60 -18.26 -13.08
C PRO A 40 -0.60 -16.78 -12.66
N GLU A 41 -0.76 -15.88 -13.65
CA GLU A 41 -0.78 -14.42 -13.44
C GLU A 41 -1.99 -13.94 -12.63
N THR A 42 -3.12 -14.66 -12.69
CA THR A 42 -4.35 -14.27 -12.00
C THR A 42 -4.82 -15.37 -11.05
N ARG A 43 -4.96 -15.00 -9.77
CA ARG A 43 -5.56 -15.82 -8.71
C ARG A 43 -6.89 -15.20 -8.30
N PRO A 44 -7.91 -16.00 -7.95
CA PRO A 44 -9.17 -15.44 -7.49
C PRO A 44 -9.01 -14.86 -6.08
N ALA A 45 -9.70 -13.75 -5.81
CA ALA A 45 -9.79 -13.14 -4.48
C ALA A 45 -10.28 -14.12 -3.39
N TYR A 46 -11.14 -15.05 -3.80
CA TYR A 46 -11.69 -16.11 -2.96
C TYR A 46 -11.75 -17.39 -3.78
N ASP A 47 -11.22 -18.47 -3.22
CA ASP A 47 -11.29 -19.81 -3.79
C ASP A 47 -12.17 -20.72 -2.92
N PRO A 48 -13.32 -21.22 -3.41
CA PRO A 48 -14.19 -22.13 -2.66
C PRO A 48 -13.55 -23.50 -2.39
N GLY A 49 -12.50 -23.88 -3.13
CA GLY A 49 -11.74 -25.12 -2.90
C GLY A 49 -10.58 -24.96 -1.91
N CYS A 50 -10.23 -23.72 -1.54
CA CYS A 50 -9.08 -23.48 -0.67
C CYS A 50 -9.43 -23.73 0.81
N TYR A 51 -8.65 -24.58 1.49
CA TYR A 51 -8.82 -24.90 2.91
C TYR A 51 -8.58 -23.72 3.87
N LEU A 52 -8.03 -22.60 3.40
CA LEU A 52 -7.65 -21.46 4.23
C LEU A 52 -8.56 -20.25 4.06
N CYS A 53 -9.38 -20.19 3.00
CA CYS A 53 -10.32 -19.09 2.79
C CYS A 53 -11.39 -19.01 3.92
N PRO A 54 -11.94 -17.81 4.18
CA PRO A 54 -13.03 -17.61 5.13
C PRO A 54 -14.24 -18.48 4.81
N GLY A 55 -14.93 -19.00 5.83
CA GLY A 55 -16.15 -19.80 5.65
C GLY A 55 -15.97 -21.18 5.01
N ASN A 56 -14.77 -21.52 4.49
CA ASN A 56 -14.47 -22.83 3.91
C ASN A 56 -14.23 -23.90 4.96
N THR A 57 -14.46 -25.15 4.56
CA THR A 57 -14.09 -26.33 5.36
C THR A 57 -12.61 -26.64 5.18
N ARG A 58 -11.88 -26.76 6.29
CA ARG A 58 -10.46 -27.16 6.30
C ARG A 58 -10.29 -28.65 6.01
N ALA A 59 -9.04 -29.04 5.74
CA ALA A 59 -8.68 -30.44 5.52
C ALA A 59 -8.97 -31.34 6.74
N GLY A 60 -8.96 -30.80 7.97
CA GLY A 60 -9.40 -31.52 9.18
C GLY A 60 -10.92 -31.56 9.40
N GLY A 61 -11.74 -31.09 8.44
CA GLY A 61 -13.20 -31.10 8.51
C GLY A 61 -13.83 -29.96 9.33
N ARG A 62 -13.02 -29.12 9.99
CA ARG A 62 -13.48 -27.93 10.72
C ARG A 62 -13.74 -26.77 9.76
N ARG A 63 -14.77 -25.96 10.01
CA ARG A 63 -15.09 -24.78 9.19
C ARG A 63 -14.31 -23.56 9.69
N ASN A 64 -13.73 -22.80 8.77
CA ASN A 64 -13.13 -21.50 9.08
C ASN A 64 -14.23 -20.48 9.42
N PRO A 65 -13.97 -19.58 10.37
CA PRO A 65 -14.84 -18.43 10.56
C PRO A 65 -14.83 -17.54 9.31
N ASP A 66 -15.82 -16.67 9.19
CA ASP A 66 -15.84 -15.59 8.19
C ASP A 66 -14.92 -14.46 8.65
N TYR A 67 -13.61 -14.74 8.74
CA TYR A 67 -12.61 -13.80 9.25
C TYR A 67 -12.34 -12.67 8.24
N GLU A 68 -12.11 -11.46 8.74
CA GLU A 68 -11.90 -10.26 7.92
C GLU A 68 -10.43 -9.79 7.88
N LYS A 69 -9.57 -10.33 8.76
CA LYS A 69 -8.15 -9.96 8.91
C LYS A 69 -7.25 -11.20 8.94
N THR A 70 -6.26 -11.24 9.84
CA THR A 70 -5.48 -12.44 10.11
C THR A 70 -6.35 -13.48 10.83
N PHE A 71 -6.02 -14.76 10.62
CA PHE A 71 -6.72 -15.86 11.28
C PHE A 71 -5.72 -16.93 11.71
N VAL A 72 -5.74 -17.25 13.00
CA VAL A 72 -4.85 -18.24 13.61
C VAL A 72 -5.64 -19.48 14.03
N PHE A 73 -5.11 -20.65 13.74
CA PHE A 73 -5.65 -21.92 14.23
C PHE A 73 -4.55 -22.97 14.43
N THR A 74 -4.82 -23.94 15.32
CA THR A 74 -3.95 -25.13 15.47
C THR A 74 -3.99 -25.96 14.19
N ASN A 75 -2.82 -26.30 13.66
CA ASN A 75 -2.70 -27.06 12.43
C ASN A 75 -3.44 -28.41 12.57
N ASP A 76 -4.33 -28.69 11.61
CA ASP A 76 -5.14 -29.92 11.62
C ASP A 76 -4.25 -31.19 11.54
N PHE A 77 -3.06 -31.08 10.95
CA PHE A 77 -2.03 -32.13 10.87
C PHE A 77 -0.73 -31.65 11.51
N SER A 78 -0.77 -31.41 12.82
CA SER A 78 0.38 -30.90 13.59
C SER A 78 1.57 -31.88 13.57
N ALA A 79 2.77 -31.38 13.28
CA ALA A 79 4.01 -32.15 13.33
C ALA A 79 4.48 -32.45 14.77
N LEU A 80 4.04 -31.63 15.73
CA LEU A 80 4.32 -31.77 17.16
C LEU A 80 2.99 -31.80 17.93
N LEU A 81 2.91 -32.66 18.94
CA LEU A 81 1.71 -32.82 19.78
C LEU A 81 2.03 -32.43 21.23
N GLU A 82 1.09 -31.75 21.90
CA GLU A 82 1.27 -31.25 23.28
C GLU A 82 1.37 -32.37 24.31
N ASP A 83 0.72 -33.51 24.03
CA ASP A 83 0.58 -34.68 24.91
C ASP A 83 1.62 -35.79 24.63
N THR A 84 2.59 -35.53 23.75
CA THR A 84 3.71 -36.45 23.51
C THR A 84 4.42 -36.80 24.84
N PRO A 85 4.63 -38.09 25.18
CA PRO A 85 5.32 -38.45 26.41
C PRO A 85 6.77 -37.95 26.45
N GLU A 86 7.21 -37.51 27.64
CA GLU A 86 8.61 -37.12 27.87
C GLU A 86 9.50 -38.35 28.09
N GLY A 87 10.77 -38.25 27.67
CA GLY A 87 11.79 -39.27 27.91
C GLY A 87 12.41 -39.88 26.65
N GLY A 88 13.47 -40.65 26.85
CA GLY A 88 14.19 -41.35 25.80
C GLY A 88 13.70 -42.78 25.61
N ALA A 89 13.45 -43.19 24.37
CA ALA A 89 13.22 -44.57 24.00
C ALA A 89 14.51 -45.17 23.44
N SER A 90 15.26 -45.88 24.29
CA SER A 90 16.28 -46.90 23.97
C SER A 90 17.41 -46.87 25.02
N PRO A 91 17.84 -48.03 25.52
CA PRO A 91 18.97 -48.12 26.44
C PRO A 91 20.34 -48.01 25.74
N HIS A 92 20.38 -47.95 24.40
CA HIS A 92 21.63 -48.05 23.65
C HIS A 92 22.16 -46.66 23.21
N PRO A 93 23.44 -46.31 23.50
CA PRO A 93 23.97 -44.95 23.28
C PRO A 93 24.01 -44.49 21.81
N MET A 94 24.08 -45.41 20.85
CA MET A 94 24.03 -45.09 19.41
C MET A 94 22.61 -45.02 18.82
N LEU A 95 21.61 -45.58 19.49
CA LEU A 95 20.24 -45.70 18.98
C LEU A 95 19.31 -44.91 19.89
N ARG A 96 19.52 -43.61 19.99
CA ARG A 96 18.75 -42.74 20.89
C ARG A 96 17.54 -42.19 20.16
N ALA A 97 16.37 -42.26 20.79
CA ALA A 97 15.18 -41.53 20.39
C ALA A 97 14.64 -40.80 21.62
N GLU A 98 14.11 -39.61 21.43
CA GLU A 98 13.59 -38.76 22.51
C GLU A 98 12.22 -38.21 22.11
N GLY A 99 11.28 -38.21 23.05
CA GLY A 99 9.97 -37.61 22.83
C GLY A 99 10.07 -36.09 22.78
N VAL A 100 9.45 -35.48 21.76
CA VAL A 100 9.43 -34.02 21.58
C VAL A 100 8.00 -33.52 21.59
N ARG A 101 7.67 -32.75 22.62
CA ARG A 101 6.38 -32.06 22.75
C ARG A 101 6.39 -30.74 21.99
N GLY A 102 5.23 -30.29 21.52
CA GLY A 102 5.11 -28.99 20.88
C GLY A 102 3.71 -28.62 20.42
N VAL A 103 3.63 -27.47 19.74
CA VAL A 103 2.40 -26.88 19.20
C VAL A 103 2.68 -26.41 17.77
N CYS A 104 1.84 -26.79 16.80
CA CYS A 104 1.88 -26.26 15.45
C CYS A 104 0.65 -25.39 15.18
N ARG A 105 0.85 -24.14 14.77
CA ARG A 105 -0.22 -23.21 14.36
C ARG A 105 -0.02 -22.78 12.91
N VAL A 106 -1.13 -22.41 12.27
CA VAL A 106 -1.18 -21.77 10.95
C VAL A 106 -1.75 -20.37 11.13
N ILE A 107 -1.16 -19.39 10.45
CA ILE A 107 -1.61 -17.99 10.46
C ILE A 107 -1.93 -17.62 9.02
N CYS A 108 -3.21 -17.45 8.70
CA CYS A 108 -3.62 -16.80 7.45
C CYS A 108 -3.38 -15.30 7.55
N PHE A 109 -2.77 -14.69 6.53
CA PHE A 109 -2.43 -13.27 6.55
C PHE A 109 -3.60 -12.36 6.20
N SER A 110 -4.51 -12.82 5.33
CA SER A 110 -5.63 -12.02 4.83
C SER A 110 -6.78 -12.93 4.38
N PRO A 111 -8.05 -12.50 4.40
CA PRO A 111 -9.13 -13.24 3.76
C PRO A 111 -8.97 -13.36 2.24
N ARG A 112 -8.17 -12.48 1.64
CA ARG A 112 -7.90 -12.44 0.19
C ARG A 112 -6.89 -13.50 -0.21
N HIS A 113 -7.35 -14.45 -1.03
CA HIS A 113 -6.55 -15.57 -1.52
C HIS A 113 -5.50 -15.17 -2.57
N ASP A 114 -5.71 -14.06 -3.26
CA ASP A 114 -4.86 -13.61 -4.36
C ASP A 114 -3.67 -12.75 -3.93
N LEU A 115 -3.59 -12.34 -2.67
CA LEU A 115 -2.53 -11.48 -2.16
C LEU A 115 -1.26 -12.24 -1.79
N THR A 116 -0.16 -11.50 -1.79
CA THR A 116 1.14 -11.87 -1.22
C THR A 116 1.65 -10.74 -0.32
N MET A 117 2.68 -10.97 0.51
CA MET A 117 3.24 -9.90 1.35
C MET A 117 3.69 -8.65 0.54
N ALA A 118 4.13 -8.85 -0.71
CA ALA A 118 4.52 -7.75 -1.58
C ALA A 118 3.31 -6.88 -2.00
N GLU A 119 2.13 -7.49 -2.14
CA GLU A 119 0.91 -6.89 -2.66
C GLU A 119 -0.05 -6.39 -1.57
N MET A 120 0.14 -6.81 -0.31
CA MET A 120 -0.66 -6.35 0.83
C MET A 120 -0.49 -4.86 1.10
N GLU A 121 -1.56 -4.18 1.49
CA GLU A 121 -1.45 -2.80 1.99
C GLU A 121 -0.59 -2.75 3.25
N PRO A 122 0.15 -1.66 3.51
CA PRO A 122 1.03 -1.55 4.68
C PRO A 122 0.33 -1.87 6.01
N ALA A 123 -0.92 -1.43 6.17
CA ALA A 123 -1.70 -1.68 7.39
C ALA A 123 -2.07 -3.16 7.58
N ASP A 124 -2.30 -3.90 6.49
CA ASP A 124 -2.59 -5.34 6.56
C ASP A 124 -1.34 -6.12 6.96
N LEU A 125 -0.19 -5.75 6.41
CA LEU A 125 1.09 -6.37 6.77
C LEU A 125 1.53 -6.04 8.20
N GLU A 126 1.23 -4.83 8.69
CA GLU A 126 1.41 -4.48 10.11
C GLU A 126 0.55 -5.38 11.02
N ALA A 127 -0.71 -5.66 10.63
CA ALA A 127 -1.57 -6.58 11.38
C ALA A 127 -1.01 -8.02 11.39
N VAL A 128 -0.35 -8.47 10.32
CA VAL A 128 0.39 -9.74 10.28
C VAL A 128 1.54 -9.73 11.28
N VAL A 129 2.33 -8.66 11.32
CA VAL A 129 3.44 -8.52 12.30
C VAL A 129 2.92 -8.55 13.73
N GLU A 130 1.83 -7.84 14.02
CA GLU A 130 1.20 -7.89 15.35
C GLU A 130 0.72 -9.30 15.71
N THR A 131 0.15 -10.02 14.75
CA THR A 131 -0.24 -11.43 14.95
C THR A 131 0.96 -12.31 15.27
N TRP A 132 2.11 -12.13 14.61
CA TRP A 132 3.34 -12.85 14.95
C TRP A 132 3.83 -12.55 16.37
N VAL A 133 3.76 -11.29 16.79
CA VAL A 133 4.13 -10.86 18.14
C VAL A 133 3.25 -11.53 19.19
N ASP A 134 1.93 -11.52 18.99
CA ASP A 134 0.96 -12.10 19.91
C ASP A 134 1.12 -13.62 20.00
N GLU A 135 1.35 -14.28 18.87
CA GLU A 135 1.58 -15.73 18.82
C GLU A 135 2.89 -16.12 19.50
N TYR A 136 3.96 -15.36 19.28
CA TYR A 136 5.22 -15.58 19.98
C TYR A 136 5.05 -15.43 21.49
N ARG A 137 4.45 -14.33 21.96
CA ARG A 137 4.17 -14.10 23.39
C ARG A 137 3.37 -15.26 23.99
N THR A 138 2.23 -15.57 23.38
CA THR A 138 1.32 -16.63 23.85
C THR A 138 2.01 -17.99 23.96
N LEU A 139 2.84 -18.36 22.98
CA LEU A 139 3.52 -19.64 22.98
C LEU A 139 4.69 -19.67 23.97
N THR A 140 5.42 -18.56 24.13
CA THR A 140 6.52 -18.49 25.11
C THR A 140 6.05 -18.51 26.57
N GLU A 141 4.78 -18.24 26.85
CA GLU A 141 4.20 -18.38 28.20
C GLU A 141 3.99 -19.84 28.64
N LYS A 142 3.95 -20.79 27.70
CA LYS A 142 3.80 -22.23 28.03
C LYS A 142 5.13 -22.76 28.59
N PRO A 143 5.20 -23.21 29.85
CA PRO A 143 6.48 -23.53 30.51
C PRO A 143 7.29 -24.67 29.90
N PHE A 144 6.64 -25.57 29.15
CA PHE A 144 7.30 -26.72 28.52
C PHE A 144 7.89 -26.39 27.14
N LEU A 145 7.56 -25.24 26.56
CA LEU A 145 8.10 -24.82 25.27
C LEU A 145 9.44 -24.12 25.47
N ARG A 146 10.42 -24.48 24.64
CA ARG A 146 11.78 -23.93 24.66
C ARG A 146 12.07 -23.03 23.48
N TYR A 147 11.45 -23.26 22.33
CA TYR A 147 11.69 -22.45 21.14
C TYR A 147 10.43 -22.31 20.30
N VAL A 148 10.24 -21.13 19.69
CA VAL A 148 9.10 -20.80 18.83
C VAL A 148 9.62 -20.34 17.46
N GLN A 149 9.44 -21.19 16.46
CA GLN A 149 9.85 -20.92 15.08
C GLN A 149 8.65 -20.41 14.27
N ILE A 150 8.71 -19.13 13.88
CA ILE A 150 7.77 -18.52 12.92
C ILE A 150 8.41 -18.63 11.53
N PHE A 151 7.68 -19.19 10.57
CA PHE A 151 8.20 -19.36 9.21
C PHE A 151 7.09 -19.44 8.14
N GLU A 152 7.42 -19.05 6.92
CA GLU A 152 6.57 -19.16 5.73
C GLU A 152 7.30 -20.00 4.67
N ASN A 153 6.55 -20.83 3.94
CA ASN A 153 7.01 -21.41 2.69
C ASN A 153 6.13 -20.87 1.57
N ARG A 154 6.70 -20.11 0.65
CA ARG A 154 5.99 -19.47 -0.46
C ARG A 154 6.30 -20.15 -1.79
N GLY A 155 5.22 -20.47 -2.51
CA GLY A 155 5.27 -21.06 -3.85
C GLY A 155 5.46 -22.59 -3.83
N GLU A 156 4.91 -23.27 -4.84
CA GLU A 156 4.99 -24.73 -4.97
C GLU A 156 6.44 -25.24 -4.97
N MET A 157 7.36 -24.44 -5.50
CA MET A 157 8.79 -24.74 -5.57
C MET A 157 9.43 -24.94 -4.18
N MET A 158 8.86 -24.33 -3.15
CA MET A 158 9.30 -24.43 -1.75
C MET A 158 8.43 -25.41 -0.94
N GLY A 159 7.64 -26.26 -1.61
CA GLY A 159 6.79 -27.26 -0.96
C GLY A 159 5.50 -26.71 -0.37
N CYS A 160 5.09 -25.50 -0.74
CA CYS A 160 3.79 -24.96 -0.33
C CYS A 160 2.67 -25.65 -1.12
N SER A 161 1.77 -26.35 -0.42
CA SER A 161 0.65 -27.08 -1.03
C SER A 161 -0.65 -26.27 -1.09
N ASN A 162 -0.71 -25.08 -0.49
CA ASN A 162 -1.86 -24.19 -0.53
C ASN A 162 -1.43 -22.76 -0.92
N PRO A 163 -2.00 -22.16 -1.98
CA PRO A 163 -1.56 -20.87 -2.51
C PRO A 163 -2.07 -19.65 -1.72
N HIS A 164 -2.98 -19.83 -0.76
CA HIS A 164 -3.49 -18.75 0.09
C HIS A 164 -2.37 -18.17 0.98
N PRO A 165 -2.29 -16.85 1.19
CA PRO A 165 -1.20 -16.24 1.94
C PRO A 165 -1.23 -16.61 3.42
N HIS A 166 -0.24 -17.38 3.88
CA HIS A 166 -0.16 -17.86 5.25
C HIS A 166 1.27 -18.16 5.68
N CYS A 167 1.49 -18.20 6.99
CA CYS A 167 2.69 -18.79 7.58
C CYS A 167 2.33 -19.88 8.59
N GLN A 168 3.37 -20.47 9.17
CA GLN A 168 3.26 -21.44 10.23
C GLN A 168 4.07 -21.00 11.45
N VAL A 169 3.65 -21.47 12.61
CA VAL A 169 4.40 -21.32 13.87
C VAL A 169 4.53 -22.69 14.50
N TRP A 170 5.76 -23.18 14.60
CA TRP A 170 6.06 -24.44 15.28
C TRP A 170 6.82 -24.12 16.56
N ALA A 171 6.20 -24.43 17.69
CA ALA A 171 6.82 -24.31 18.99
C ALA A 171 7.16 -25.69 19.53
N SER A 172 8.38 -25.86 20.02
CA SER A 172 8.89 -27.15 20.48
C SER A 172 9.48 -27.06 21.89
N SER A 173 9.46 -28.19 22.59
CA SER A 173 10.05 -28.37 23.93
C SER A 173 11.58 -28.45 23.94
N ILE A 174 12.20 -28.47 22.75
CA ILE A 174 13.65 -28.53 22.57
C ILE A 174 14.15 -27.29 21.83
N MET A 175 15.46 -27.13 21.77
CA MET A 175 16.10 -26.19 20.86
C MET A 175 16.30 -26.89 19.49
N PRO A 176 15.79 -26.35 18.38
CA PRO A 176 16.12 -26.85 17.03
C PRO A 176 17.59 -26.65 16.66
N ASP A 177 18.12 -27.49 15.77
CA ASP A 177 19.56 -27.53 15.44
C ASP A 177 20.16 -26.21 14.92
N GLU A 178 19.46 -25.48 14.05
CA GLU A 178 19.94 -24.19 13.54
C GLU A 178 19.96 -23.13 14.65
N ALA A 179 18.86 -23.01 15.40
CA ALA A 179 18.75 -22.10 16.54
C ALA A 179 19.77 -22.43 17.64
N GLY A 180 20.04 -23.71 17.88
CA GLY A 180 21.05 -24.15 18.85
C GLY A 180 22.48 -23.73 18.45
N ARG A 181 22.84 -23.88 17.18
CA ARG A 181 24.14 -23.42 16.68
C ARG A 181 24.29 -21.90 16.76
N GLU A 182 23.23 -21.17 16.47
CA GLU A 182 23.21 -19.70 16.62
C GLU A 182 23.25 -19.25 18.07
N ASP A 183 22.60 -19.98 18.99
CA ASP A 183 22.69 -19.70 20.43
C ASP A 183 24.15 -19.82 20.91
N GLU A 184 24.82 -20.90 20.52
CA GLU A 184 26.21 -21.16 20.89
C GLU A 184 27.15 -20.07 20.33
N SER A 185 27.04 -19.73 19.04
CA SER A 185 27.90 -18.73 18.40
C SER A 185 27.68 -17.32 18.92
N GLN A 186 26.43 -16.90 19.08
CA GLN A 186 26.10 -15.59 19.61
C GLN A 186 26.51 -15.47 21.08
N THR A 187 26.25 -16.50 21.89
CA THR A 187 26.63 -16.50 23.32
C THR A 187 28.15 -16.44 23.50
N GLU A 188 28.91 -17.19 22.70
CA GLU A 188 30.37 -17.12 22.73
C GLU A 188 30.87 -15.73 22.34
N TYR A 189 30.35 -15.15 21.25
CA TYR A 189 30.73 -13.82 20.79
C TYR A 189 30.41 -12.75 21.84
N TRP A 190 29.21 -12.79 22.42
CA TRP A 190 28.77 -11.88 23.47
C TRP A 190 29.68 -11.94 24.70
N ARG A 191 30.05 -13.15 25.16
CA ARG A 191 30.97 -13.32 26.29
C ARG A 191 32.34 -12.70 26.02
N ALA A 192 32.81 -12.74 24.78
CA ALA A 192 34.11 -12.20 24.39
C ALA A 192 34.09 -10.68 24.16
N HIS A 193 33.00 -10.10 23.65
CA HIS A 193 32.96 -8.72 23.17
C HIS A 193 31.99 -7.79 23.92
N GLY A 194 31.06 -8.34 24.70
CA GLY A 194 30.01 -7.58 25.39
C GLY A 194 28.98 -6.91 24.45
N ARG A 195 28.98 -7.29 23.17
CA ARG A 195 28.10 -6.78 22.10
C ARG A 195 27.54 -7.97 21.32
N THR A 196 26.38 -7.80 20.65
CA THR A 196 25.79 -8.90 19.86
C THR A 196 26.58 -9.09 18.57
N LEU A 197 26.74 -10.35 18.15
CA LEU A 197 27.44 -10.72 16.92
C LEU A 197 26.86 -9.98 15.71
N LEU A 198 25.52 -9.98 15.58
CA LEU A 198 24.85 -9.30 14.49
C LEU A 198 24.85 -7.78 14.62
N GLY A 199 24.95 -7.22 15.83
CA GLY A 199 25.11 -5.78 16.01
C GLY A 199 26.41 -5.28 15.37
N ASP A 200 27.52 -5.96 15.67
CA ASP A 200 28.83 -5.63 15.09
C ASP A 200 28.89 -5.91 13.59
N TYR A 201 28.26 -7.01 13.15
CA TYR A 201 28.18 -7.34 11.73
C TYR A 201 27.37 -6.29 10.93
N LEU A 202 26.24 -5.82 11.47
CA LEU A 202 25.44 -4.77 10.82
C LEU A 202 26.17 -3.44 10.76
N GLU A 203 26.88 -3.05 11.82
CA GLU A 203 27.70 -1.84 11.81
C GLU A 203 28.75 -1.90 10.68
N LEU A 204 29.42 -3.05 10.52
CA LEU A 204 30.38 -3.26 9.43
C LEU A 204 29.71 -3.24 8.05
N GLU A 205 28.58 -3.93 7.86
CA GLU A 205 27.90 -3.95 6.57
C GLU A 205 27.34 -2.58 6.17
N LEU A 206 26.90 -1.77 7.13
CA LEU A 206 26.49 -0.39 6.89
C LEU A 206 27.66 0.52 6.50
N GLN A 207 28.85 0.32 7.09
CA GLN A 207 30.06 1.04 6.70
C GLN A 207 30.51 0.68 5.28
N LEU A 208 30.41 -0.60 4.91
CA LEU A 208 30.82 -1.08 3.59
C LEU A 208 29.78 -0.81 2.50
N GLY A 209 28.49 -0.88 2.83
CA GLY A 209 27.34 -0.62 1.94
C GLY A 209 27.13 -1.62 0.79
N GLU A 210 28.15 -2.42 0.44
CA GLU A 210 28.18 -3.25 -0.77
C GLU A 210 27.06 -4.31 -0.82
N ARG A 211 26.71 -4.89 0.33
CA ARG A 211 25.72 -5.98 0.45
C ARG A 211 24.37 -5.55 1.01
N VAL A 212 24.23 -4.30 1.44
CA VAL A 212 22.95 -3.75 1.91
C VAL A 212 22.00 -3.62 0.73
N VAL A 213 20.81 -4.23 0.82
CA VAL A 213 19.80 -4.19 -0.26
C VAL A 213 18.87 -3.01 -0.06
N CYS A 214 18.30 -2.87 1.13
CA CYS A 214 17.50 -1.71 1.54
C CYS A 214 17.52 -1.58 3.06
N ALA A 215 17.16 -0.41 3.56
CA ALA A 215 17.02 -0.16 4.99
C ALA A 215 15.91 0.85 5.25
N ASN A 216 15.41 0.86 6.47
CA ASN A 216 14.61 1.94 7.03
C ASN A 216 15.20 2.35 8.39
N GLU A 217 14.45 3.14 9.17
CA GLU A 217 14.89 3.66 10.47
C GLU A 217 15.26 2.56 11.47
N HIS A 218 14.61 1.40 11.41
CA HIS A 218 14.71 0.35 12.43
C HIS A 218 15.30 -0.97 11.92
N PHE A 219 15.31 -1.22 10.61
CA PHE A 219 15.76 -2.49 10.03
C PHE A 219 16.69 -2.29 8.84
N VAL A 220 17.53 -3.30 8.62
CA VAL A 220 18.40 -3.42 7.45
C VAL A 220 18.16 -4.79 6.81
N ALA A 221 17.88 -4.79 5.51
CA ALA A 221 17.87 -5.98 4.68
C ALA A 221 19.17 -6.03 3.86
N LEU A 222 19.90 -7.13 3.94
CA LEU A 222 21.19 -7.31 3.25
C LEU A 222 21.36 -8.74 2.75
N VAL A 223 22.25 -8.95 1.78
CA VAL A 223 22.70 -10.30 1.41
C VAL A 223 23.89 -10.66 2.30
N PRO A 224 23.79 -11.63 3.22
CA PRO A 224 24.87 -11.89 4.17
C PRO A 224 26.15 -12.34 3.45
N TRP A 225 27.31 -11.99 4.02
CA TRP A 225 28.64 -12.37 3.53
C TRP A 225 28.75 -13.88 3.27
N TRP A 226 28.03 -14.65 4.08
CA TRP A 226 27.99 -16.11 4.09
C TRP A 226 26.73 -16.71 3.46
N ALA A 227 25.98 -15.92 2.67
CA ALA A 227 24.77 -16.38 2.00
C ALA A 227 25.00 -17.69 1.22
N VAL A 228 24.07 -18.64 1.27
CA VAL A 228 24.12 -19.91 0.54
C VAL A 228 23.22 -19.88 -0.71
N TRP A 229 22.00 -19.39 -0.55
CA TRP A 229 21.04 -19.24 -1.63
C TRP A 229 21.40 -18.06 -2.54
N PRO A 230 21.00 -18.07 -3.83
CA PRO A 230 21.48 -17.10 -4.80
C PRO A 230 21.24 -15.65 -4.37
N PHE A 231 19.98 -15.36 -4.05
CA PHE A 231 19.51 -14.06 -3.57
C PHE A 231 19.05 -14.14 -2.12
N GLU A 232 19.73 -14.96 -1.30
CA GLU A 232 19.50 -15.01 0.14
C GLU A 232 19.57 -13.62 0.76
N THR A 233 18.63 -13.29 1.63
CA THR A 233 18.71 -12.04 2.39
C THR A 233 18.45 -12.29 3.86
N MET A 234 19.07 -11.45 4.69
CA MET A 234 18.84 -11.36 6.12
C MET A 234 18.28 -9.99 6.44
N VAL A 235 17.15 -9.95 7.14
CA VAL A 235 16.57 -8.74 7.72
C VAL A 235 16.89 -8.73 9.20
N ALA A 236 17.58 -7.71 9.68
CA ALA A 236 17.94 -7.62 11.09
C ALA A 236 17.61 -6.23 11.65
N SER A 237 17.25 -6.20 12.93
CA SER A 237 16.97 -4.96 13.65
C SER A 237 18.25 -4.13 13.83
N ARG A 238 18.15 -2.80 13.76
CA ARG A 238 19.28 -1.91 14.08
C ARG A 238 19.52 -1.84 15.58
N ARG A 239 18.44 -1.76 16.36
CA ARG A 239 18.49 -1.89 17.80
C ARG A 239 18.66 -3.37 18.15
N ALA A 240 19.58 -3.67 19.07
CA ALA A 240 19.73 -5.03 19.58
C ALA A 240 18.51 -5.40 20.42
N VAL A 241 17.55 -6.09 19.79
CA VAL A 241 16.44 -6.80 20.42
C VAL A 241 16.67 -8.29 20.31
N THR A 242 16.21 -9.04 21.29
CA THR A 242 16.45 -10.49 21.36
C THR A 242 15.30 -11.31 20.77
N GLY A 243 14.11 -10.72 20.61
CA GLY A 243 12.93 -11.37 20.04
C GLY A 243 11.89 -10.36 19.56
N ILE A 244 10.95 -10.83 18.74
CA ILE A 244 9.96 -9.98 18.06
C ILE A 244 9.02 -9.25 19.03
N ASP A 245 8.82 -9.79 20.23
CA ASP A 245 7.99 -9.22 21.28
C ASP A 245 8.58 -7.99 21.97
N GLU A 246 9.89 -7.74 21.80
CA GLU A 246 10.59 -6.55 22.32
C GLU A 246 10.53 -5.36 21.36
N LEU A 247 9.94 -5.52 20.18
CA LEU A 247 9.75 -4.44 19.22
C LEU A 247 8.69 -3.45 19.72
N THR A 248 8.99 -2.15 19.61
CA THR A 248 8.02 -1.07 19.81
C THR A 248 6.98 -1.06 18.68
N ARG A 249 5.93 -0.25 18.82
CA ARG A 249 4.91 -0.13 17.77
C ARG A 249 5.51 0.40 16.47
N GLU A 250 6.36 1.40 16.57
CA GLU A 250 7.06 2.02 15.44
C GLU A 250 7.97 1.01 14.75
N GLU A 251 8.69 0.20 15.53
CA GLU A 251 9.54 -0.86 14.98
C GLU A 251 8.72 -1.98 14.31
N ARG A 252 7.53 -2.32 14.81
CA ARG A 252 6.66 -3.31 14.13
C ARG A 252 6.15 -2.79 12.79
N ALA A 253 5.75 -1.52 12.72
CA ALA A 253 5.39 -0.88 11.46
C ALA A 253 6.58 -0.84 10.48
N ALA A 254 7.78 -0.55 10.99
CA ALA A 254 9.00 -0.59 10.19
C ALA A 254 9.41 -2.02 9.76
N LEU A 255 9.09 -3.04 10.55
CA LEU A 255 9.26 -4.43 10.15
C LEU A 255 8.32 -4.78 8.98
N ALA A 256 7.06 -4.37 9.04
CA ALA A 256 6.13 -4.55 7.92
C ALA A 256 6.66 -3.83 6.65
N ASP A 257 7.10 -2.59 6.77
CA ASP A 257 7.68 -1.83 5.65
C ASP A 257 8.90 -2.52 5.03
N ILE A 258 9.89 -2.97 5.83
CA ILE A 258 11.09 -3.61 5.27
C ILE A 258 10.77 -4.96 4.61
N LEU A 259 9.81 -5.72 5.16
CA LEU A 259 9.34 -6.99 4.59
C LEU A 259 8.63 -6.76 3.25
N LYS A 260 7.79 -5.71 3.15
CA LYS A 260 7.17 -5.31 1.89
C LYS A 260 8.24 -4.92 0.87
N ARG A 261 9.19 -4.05 1.24
CA ARG A 261 10.28 -3.62 0.34
C ARG A 261 11.08 -4.80 -0.21
N ILE A 262 11.46 -5.76 0.63
CA ILE A 262 12.29 -6.89 0.18
C ILE A 262 11.50 -7.87 -0.68
N THR A 263 10.25 -8.17 -0.32
CA THR A 263 9.39 -9.08 -1.11
C THR A 263 8.97 -8.46 -2.45
N THR A 264 8.72 -7.15 -2.52
CA THR A 264 8.51 -6.45 -3.79
C THR A 264 9.76 -6.49 -4.68
N ARG A 265 10.96 -6.34 -4.11
CA ARG A 265 12.23 -6.47 -4.87
C ARG A 265 12.42 -7.88 -5.40
N TYR A 266 12.06 -8.90 -4.63
CA TYR A 266 12.09 -10.28 -5.08
C TYR A 266 11.15 -10.51 -6.26
N ASP A 267 9.89 -10.09 -6.17
CA ASP A 267 8.91 -10.30 -7.24
C ASP A 267 9.33 -9.59 -8.54
N ASN A 268 9.89 -8.39 -8.42
CA ASN A 268 10.36 -7.61 -9.55
C ASN A 268 11.71 -8.09 -10.13
N LEU A 269 12.51 -8.89 -9.41
CA LEU A 269 13.81 -9.35 -9.90
C LEU A 269 13.71 -10.20 -11.16
N PHE A 270 12.63 -11.01 -11.25
CA PHE A 270 12.32 -11.83 -12.41
C PHE A 270 10.87 -11.68 -12.90
N GLU A 271 10.19 -10.60 -12.47
CA GLU A 271 8.80 -10.28 -12.85
C GLU A 271 7.84 -11.46 -12.63
N VAL A 272 7.94 -12.11 -11.46
CA VAL A 272 7.15 -13.29 -11.09
C VAL A 272 6.94 -13.31 -9.58
N SER A 273 5.84 -13.90 -9.11
CA SER A 273 5.68 -14.21 -7.68
C SER A 273 6.83 -15.10 -7.20
N PHE A 274 7.75 -14.52 -6.43
CA PHE A 274 9.06 -15.09 -6.16
C PHE A 274 8.95 -16.11 -5.02
N PRO A 275 9.34 -17.38 -5.25
CA PRO A 275 9.30 -18.39 -4.21
C PRO A 275 10.42 -18.19 -3.18
N TYR A 276 10.14 -18.46 -1.92
CA TYR A 276 11.15 -18.47 -0.85
C TYR A 276 10.64 -19.24 0.37
N SER A 277 11.57 -19.68 1.21
CA SER A 277 11.28 -19.96 2.62
C SER A 277 11.76 -18.79 3.45
N PHE A 278 10.92 -18.33 4.37
CA PHE A 278 11.18 -17.20 5.26
C PHE A 278 11.02 -17.64 6.71
N GLY A 279 11.79 -17.09 7.64
CA GLY A 279 11.55 -17.32 9.06
C GLY A 279 12.37 -16.44 9.99
N PHE A 280 11.86 -16.26 11.21
CA PHE A 280 12.50 -15.48 12.26
C PHE A 280 13.39 -16.35 13.15
N HIS A 281 14.57 -15.85 13.49
CA HIS A 281 15.45 -16.38 14.51
C HIS A 281 15.49 -15.40 15.68
N GLN A 282 15.18 -15.92 16.86
CA GLN A 282 14.87 -15.14 18.05
C GLN A 282 15.17 -15.95 19.30
N ARG A 283 15.27 -15.29 20.45
CA ARG A 283 15.69 -15.94 21.69
C ARG A 283 14.82 -17.16 22.05
N PRO A 284 15.38 -18.12 22.81
CA PRO A 284 14.62 -19.21 23.40
C PRO A 284 13.55 -18.70 24.37
N ALA A 285 12.46 -19.46 24.49
CA ALA A 285 11.39 -19.20 25.43
C ALA A 285 11.90 -19.30 26.88
N GLY A 286 11.41 -18.41 27.76
CA GLY A 286 11.75 -18.41 29.19
C GLY A 286 13.17 -17.92 29.55
N GLU A 287 14.06 -17.71 28.58
CA GLU A 287 15.43 -17.26 28.81
C GLU A 287 15.61 -15.79 28.40
N ARG A 288 16.08 -14.93 29.31
CA ARG A 288 16.60 -13.61 28.92
C ARG A 288 18.06 -13.78 28.48
N ASN A 289 18.30 -13.91 27.18
CA ASN A 289 19.64 -14.01 26.63
C ASN A 289 19.99 -12.76 25.82
N ALA A 290 20.76 -11.85 26.42
CA ALA A 290 21.22 -10.61 25.78
C ALA A 290 22.15 -10.82 24.59
N ALA A 291 22.68 -12.04 24.40
CA ALA A 291 23.53 -12.37 23.26
C ALA A 291 22.77 -12.45 21.93
N TRP A 292 21.48 -12.78 21.98
CA TRP A 292 20.64 -12.92 20.79
C TRP A 292 20.36 -11.58 20.13
N HIS A 293 20.22 -11.62 18.81
CA HIS A 293 19.77 -10.49 18.01
C HIS A 293 18.69 -10.97 17.03
N LEU A 294 17.48 -10.40 17.13
CA LEU A 294 16.37 -10.69 16.24
C LEU A 294 16.76 -10.47 14.78
N HIS A 295 16.57 -11.51 13.99
CA HIS A 295 16.74 -11.42 12.55
C HIS A 295 15.83 -12.42 11.85
N ALA A 296 15.61 -12.21 10.56
CA ALA A 296 14.87 -13.10 9.71
C ALA A 296 15.69 -13.45 8.47
N HIS A 297 15.52 -14.68 7.99
CA HIS A 297 16.19 -15.17 6.79
C HIS A 297 15.18 -15.38 5.67
N PHE A 298 15.58 -15.05 4.45
CA PHE A 298 14.90 -15.42 3.21
C PHE A 298 15.79 -16.33 2.38
N TYR A 299 15.28 -17.51 2.04
CA TYR A 299 15.96 -18.55 1.28
C TYR A 299 15.26 -18.80 -0.07
N PRO A 300 15.46 -17.92 -1.07
CA PRO A 300 14.86 -18.10 -2.38
C PRO A 300 15.65 -19.06 -3.29
N PRO A 301 14.98 -19.93 -4.06
CA PRO A 301 15.64 -20.91 -4.91
C PRO A 301 16.04 -20.36 -6.28
N LEU A 302 15.39 -19.29 -6.79
CA LEU A 302 15.64 -18.80 -8.15
C LEU A 302 17.05 -18.23 -8.31
N LEU A 303 17.68 -18.47 -9.47
CA LEU A 303 19.09 -18.12 -9.73
C LEU A 303 19.27 -17.26 -10.98
N ARG A 304 18.83 -17.72 -12.15
CA ARG A 304 19.11 -17.03 -13.44
C ARG A 304 17.90 -16.31 -14.03
N SER A 305 16.71 -16.87 -13.84
CA SER A 305 15.44 -16.39 -14.37
C SER A 305 14.30 -16.94 -13.52
N ALA A 306 13.06 -16.53 -13.84
CA ALA A 306 11.84 -17.06 -13.24
C ALA A 306 11.68 -18.60 -13.36
N THR A 307 12.44 -19.24 -14.25
CA THR A 307 12.31 -20.67 -14.56
C THR A 307 13.55 -21.50 -14.22
N VAL A 308 14.63 -20.86 -13.74
CA VAL A 308 15.89 -21.55 -13.43
C VAL A 308 16.27 -21.35 -11.96
N ARG A 309 16.13 -22.43 -11.19
CA ARG A 309 16.45 -22.51 -9.77
C ARG A 309 17.82 -23.10 -9.48
N LYS A 310 18.31 -22.84 -8.28
CA LYS A 310 19.38 -23.55 -7.60
C LYS A 310 18.86 -24.89 -7.05
N PHE A 311 19.73 -25.88 -7.07
CA PHE A 311 19.52 -27.16 -6.40
C PHE A 311 20.63 -27.36 -5.36
N LEU A 312 20.28 -27.52 -4.10
CA LEU A 312 21.22 -27.93 -3.04
C LEU A 312 21.27 -29.45 -2.99
N VAL A 313 22.12 -30.04 -3.81
CA VAL A 313 22.21 -31.50 -4.02
C VAL A 313 23.67 -31.94 -4.10
N GLY A 314 23.94 -33.24 -4.22
CA GLY A 314 25.27 -33.74 -4.57
C GLY A 314 26.38 -33.27 -3.63
N TYR A 315 27.22 -32.33 -4.09
CA TYR A 315 28.31 -31.77 -3.29
C TYR A 315 27.79 -31.02 -2.05
N GLU A 316 26.70 -30.27 -2.18
CA GLU A 316 26.14 -29.50 -1.07
C GLU A 316 25.53 -30.37 0.03
N MET A 317 25.04 -31.57 -0.30
CA MET A 317 24.52 -32.54 0.68
C MET A 317 25.62 -33.39 1.33
N LEU A 318 26.74 -33.62 0.63
CA LEU A 318 27.78 -34.56 1.05
C LEU A 318 29.07 -33.91 1.54
N ALA A 319 29.27 -32.61 1.30
CA ALA A 319 30.51 -31.91 1.65
C ALA A 319 30.24 -30.56 2.32
N MET A 320 29.81 -29.55 1.55
CA MET A 320 29.55 -28.21 2.08
C MET A 320 28.70 -27.37 1.14
N PRO A 321 27.96 -26.37 1.64
CA PRO A 321 27.20 -25.45 0.80
C PRO A 321 28.09 -24.75 -0.23
N GLN A 322 27.58 -24.64 -1.46
CA GLN A 322 28.26 -23.97 -2.57
C GLN A 322 27.33 -22.95 -3.23
N ARG A 323 27.85 -21.80 -3.72
CA ARG A 323 27.09 -20.80 -4.49
C ARG A 323 27.79 -20.34 -5.76
N ASP A 324 27.01 -20.00 -6.79
CA ASP A 324 27.50 -19.68 -8.14
C ASP A 324 27.71 -18.18 -8.39
N ILE A 325 26.92 -17.31 -7.76
CA ILE A 325 27.08 -15.84 -7.80
C ILE A 325 27.63 -15.35 -6.48
N THR A 326 28.38 -14.25 -6.43
CA THR A 326 28.83 -13.71 -5.13
C THR A 326 27.67 -13.02 -4.38
N PRO A 327 27.72 -12.92 -3.04
CA PRO A 327 26.80 -12.10 -2.26
C PRO A 327 26.71 -10.65 -2.73
N GLU A 328 27.85 -10.06 -3.14
CA GLU A 328 27.93 -8.69 -3.64
C GLU A 328 27.13 -8.51 -4.94
N THR A 329 27.32 -9.43 -5.90
CA THR A 329 26.55 -9.40 -7.16
C THR A 329 25.06 -9.63 -6.92
N ALA A 330 24.69 -10.50 -5.98
CA ALA A 330 23.29 -10.74 -5.64
C ALA A 330 22.65 -9.47 -5.04
N ALA A 331 23.32 -8.81 -4.10
CA ALA A 331 22.85 -7.56 -3.50
C ALA A 331 22.73 -6.44 -4.53
N ALA A 332 23.73 -6.28 -5.42
CA ALA A 332 23.67 -5.32 -6.51
C ALA A 332 22.45 -5.56 -7.41
N ARG A 333 22.20 -6.80 -7.83
CA ARG A 333 21.04 -7.13 -8.65
C ARG A 333 19.71 -6.84 -7.96
N LEU A 334 19.59 -7.09 -6.65
CA LEU A 334 18.37 -6.77 -5.88
C LEU A 334 18.16 -5.25 -5.71
N ARG A 335 19.23 -4.46 -5.63
CA ARG A 335 19.17 -2.99 -5.63
C ARG A 335 18.81 -2.45 -7.01
N ASP A 336 19.37 -3.04 -8.06
CA ASP A 336 19.17 -2.67 -9.47
C ASP A 336 17.73 -2.92 -9.97
N VAL A 337 16.88 -3.53 -9.15
CA VAL A 337 15.44 -3.58 -9.38
C VAL A 337 14.85 -2.20 -9.06
N ASN A 338 14.50 -1.43 -10.09
CA ASN A 338 14.05 -0.03 -10.01
C ASN A 338 15.01 0.87 -9.19
N PRO A 339 16.31 0.93 -9.51
CA PRO A 339 17.35 1.51 -8.65
C PRO A 339 17.29 3.04 -8.55
N HIS A 340 16.47 3.66 -9.39
CA HIS A 340 16.34 5.11 -9.52
C HIS A 340 14.94 5.59 -9.17
N VAL A 341 14.08 4.73 -8.62
CA VAL A 341 12.71 5.07 -8.23
C VAL A 341 12.59 4.95 -6.72
N GLU A 342 12.53 6.10 -6.06
CA GLU A 342 12.11 6.21 -4.66
C GLU A 342 10.68 6.75 -4.63
N VAL A 343 9.77 6.01 -3.99
CA VAL A 343 8.38 6.44 -3.79
C VAL A 343 8.26 6.94 -2.36
N VAL A 344 8.10 8.26 -2.19
CA VAL A 344 7.86 8.91 -0.90
C VAL A 344 6.38 9.29 -0.83
N PRO A 345 5.51 8.48 -0.18
CA PRO A 345 4.11 8.80 -0.05
C PRO A 345 3.90 9.91 1.00
N HIS A 346 3.05 10.89 0.67
CA HIS A 346 2.58 11.91 1.61
C HIS A 346 1.09 11.70 1.85
N PRO A 347 0.67 10.87 2.83
CA PRO A 347 -0.73 10.53 3.09
C PRO A 347 -1.46 11.65 3.84
N VAL A 348 -1.31 12.88 3.37
CA VAL A 348 -1.91 14.08 3.94
C VAL A 348 -2.66 14.83 2.85
N ARG A 349 -3.75 15.50 3.22
CA ARG A 349 -4.42 16.43 2.30
C ARG A 349 -3.47 17.61 2.06
N LEU A 350 -3.26 17.98 0.80
CA LEU A 350 -2.45 19.15 0.47
C LEU A 350 -3.24 20.43 0.82
N THR A 351 -2.69 21.26 1.69
CA THR A 351 -3.28 22.51 2.17
C THR A 351 -2.27 23.66 2.06
N SER A 352 -2.72 24.89 2.27
CA SER A 352 -1.82 26.06 2.36
C SER A 352 -0.74 25.91 3.43
N GLU A 353 -1.02 25.14 4.50
CA GLU A 353 -0.09 24.93 5.62
C GLU A 353 1.07 23.99 5.28
N ASN A 354 0.86 22.97 4.43
CA ASN A 354 1.86 21.93 4.17
C ASN A 354 2.41 21.93 2.74
N ALA A 355 1.78 22.62 1.78
CA ALA A 355 2.14 22.50 0.37
C ALA A 355 3.58 22.94 0.07
N LEU A 356 4.09 23.98 0.73
CA LEU A 356 5.49 24.40 0.54
C LEU A 356 6.48 23.36 1.03
N GLU A 357 6.25 22.78 2.21
CA GLU A 357 7.12 21.75 2.80
C GLU A 357 7.12 20.49 1.93
N VAL A 358 5.94 20.03 1.50
CA VAL A 358 5.81 18.82 0.68
C VAL A 358 6.46 19.02 -0.69
N LEU A 359 6.28 20.19 -1.34
CA LEU A 359 6.80 20.40 -2.69
C LEU A 359 8.29 20.81 -2.72
N ALA A 360 8.84 21.36 -1.63
CA ALA A 360 10.21 21.87 -1.56
C ALA A 360 11.33 20.87 -1.92
N PRO A 361 11.23 19.55 -1.64
CA PRO A 361 12.27 18.59 -2.01
C PRO A 361 12.32 18.19 -3.49
N TYR A 362 11.28 18.49 -4.29
CA TYR A 362 11.13 17.92 -5.65
C TYR A 362 11.43 18.91 -6.77
N ASP A 363 12.21 18.54 -7.80
CA ASP A 363 12.58 19.49 -8.87
C ASP A 363 11.45 19.83 -9.84
N VAL A 364 10.50 18.91 -10.07
CA VAL A 364 9.38 19.06 -11.00
C VAL A 364 8.11 18.56 -10.33
N VAL A 365 7.01 19.31 -10.47
CA VAL A 365 5.68 18.90 -9.98
C VAL A 365 4.81 18.50 -11.17
N VAL A 366 4.17 17.34 -11.08
CA VAL A 366 3.21 16.84 -12.09
C VAL A 366 1.81 16.91 -11.48
N ASP A 367 0.98 17.82 -11.99
CA ASP A 367 -0.34 18.12 -11.44
C ASP A 367 -1.43 17.32 -12.16
N GLY A 368 -1.97 16.31 -11.48
CA GLY A 368 -3.13 15.52 -11.90
C GLY A 368 -4.37 15.74 -11.02
N THR A 369 -4.47 16.90 -10.36
CA THR A 369 -5.51 17.15 -9.36
C THR A 369 -6.91 17.33 -9.95
N ASP A 370 -7.92 16.91 -9.20
CA ASP A 370 -9.30 16.77 -9.65
C ASP A 370 -10.22 17.95 -9.29
N ASN A 371 -9.70 18.94 -8.58
CA ASN A 371 -10.45 20.10 -8.08
C ASN A 371 -9.69 21.41 -8.25
N PHE A 372 -10.42 22.53 -8.38
CA PHE A 372 -9.82 23.85 -8.60
C PHE A 372 -8.98 24.36 -7.42
N PRO A 373 -9.42 24.27 -6.14
CA PRO A 373 -8.62 24.75 -5.02
C PRO A 373 -7.21 24.17 -5.01
N THR A 374 -7.06 22.86 -5.21
CA THR A 374 -5.75 22.19 -5.22
C THR A 374 -4.91 22.63 -6.43
N ARG A 375 -5.50 22.86 -7.61
CA ARG A 375 -4.78 23.38 -8.78
C ARG A 375 -4.17 24.76 -8.54
N TYR A 376 -4.94 25.66 -7.93
CA TYR A 376 -4.44 27.00 -7.59
C TYR A 376 -3.38 26.92 -6.49
N LEU A 377 -3.58 26.08 -5.47
CA LEU A 377 -2.59 25.82 -4.42
C LEU A 377 -1.26 25.31 -5.00
N VAL A 378 -1.31 24.27 -5.85
CA VAL A 378 -0.13 23.67 -6.49
C VAL A 378 0.57 24.68 -7.39
N ASN A 379 -0.18 25.44 -8.21
CA ASN A 379 0.42 26.50 -9.01
C ASN A 379 1.15 27.52 -8.14
N ASP A 380 0.49 28.03 -7.11
CA ASP A 380 1.05 29.12 -6.32
C ASP A 380 2.26 28.65 -5.51
N ALA A 381 2.22 27.43 -4.98
CA ALA A 381 3.37 26.79 -4.35
C ALA A 381 4.54 26.64 -5.33
N CYS A 382 4.28 26.18 -6.56
CA CYS A 382 5.31 26.07 -7.59
C CYS A 382 5.91 27.43 -7.97
N VAL A 383 5.10 28.49 -8.08
CA VAL A 383 5.62 29.84 -8.36
C VAL A 383 6.49 30.35 -7.22
N LEU A 384 6.06 30.20 -5.96
CA LEU A 384 6.82 30.64 -4.79
C LEU A 384 8.13 29.85 -4.61
N LEU A 385 8.15 28.57 -4.99
CA LEU A 385 9.33 27.71 -4.92
C LEU A 385 10.23 27.78 -6.15
N GLY A 386 9.83 28.49 -7.21
CA GLY A 386 10.59 28.54 -8.47
C GLY A 386 10.59 27.23 -9.26
N LYS A 387 9.49 26.47 -9.22
CA LYS A 387 9.40 25.11 -9.79
C LYS A 387 8.46 25.03 -10.99
N PRO A 388 8.76 24.18 -12.00
CA PRO A 388 7.82 23.90 -13.08
C PRO A 388 6.66 23.03 -12.60
N ASN A 389 5.44 23.43 -12.97
CA ASN A 389 4.21 22.65 -12.82
C ASN A 389 3.77 22.08 -14.18
N VAL A 390 3.88 20.76 -14.35
CA VAL A 390 3.41 20.03 -15.52
C VAL A 390 1.92 19.73 -15.35
N TYR A 391 1.09 20.58 -15.97
CA TYR A 391 -0.35 20.60 -15.80
C TYR A 391 -1.09 19.63 -16.73
N GLY A 392 -2.05 18.91 -16.16
CA GLY A 392 -3.04 18.12 -16.89
C GLY A 392 -4.46 18.41 -16.39
N SER A 393 -5.42 18.48 -17.30
CA SER A 393 -6.84 18.57 -16.94
C SER A 393 -7.70 17.86 -17.97
N ILE A 394 -8.79 17.27 -17.51
CA ILE A 394 -9.75 16.53 -18.35
C ILE A 394 -11.17 16.91 -17.96
N PHE A 395 -12.05 16.97 -18.95
CA PHE A 395 -13.47 17.22 -18.75
C PHE A 395 -14.25 16.54 -19.88
N ARG A 396 -15.08 15.54 -19.54
CA ARG A 396 -15.84 14.73 -20.51
C ARG A 396 -14.96 14.07 -21.58
N PHE A 397 -14.89 14.69 -22.75
CA PHE A 397 -14.13 14.22 -23.92
C PHE A 397 -12.94 15.14 -24.25
N GLU A 398 -12.74 16.20 -23.49
CA GLU A 398 -11.71 17.20 -23.72
C GLU A 398 -10.58 17.08 -22.70
N GLY A 399 -9.34 17.12 -23.19
CA GLY A 399 -8.14 17.09 -22.36
C GLY A 399 -7.27 18.32 -22.62
N GLN A 400 -6.52 18.74 -21.60
CA GLN A 400 -5.61 19.86 -21.66
C GLN A 400 -4.27 19.48 -21.04
N ALA A 401 -3.18 19.99 -21.62
CA ALA A 401 -1.84 19.86 -21.07
C ALA A 401 -1.02 21.13 -21.30
N SER A 402 -0.20 21.51 -20.32
CA SER A 402 0.76 22.61 -20.44
C SER A 402 1.89 22.45 -19.43
N VAL A 403 2.94 23.28 -19.54
CA VAL A 403 3.95 23.43 -18.50
C VAL A 403 3.93 24.87 -18.02
N PHE A 404 3.50 25.09 -16.78
CA PHE A 404 3.51 26.40 -16.14
C PHE A 404 4.80 26.57 -15.37
N TYR A 405 5.63 27.53 -15.78
CA TYR A 405 6.93 27.78 -15.15
C TYR A 405 7.23 29.27 -15.16
N ALA A 406 6.96 29.95 -14.03
CA ALA A 406 6.98 31.40 -13.94
C ALA A 406 8.35 32.05 -14.26
N GLU A 407 9.45 31.32 -14.04
CA GLU A 407 10.80 31.79 -14.36
C GLU A 407 11.05 31.86 -15.87
N GLN A 408 10.43 30.99 -16.65
CA GLN A 408 10.65 30.89 -18.11
C GLN A 408 9.42 31.26 -18.95
N GLY A 409 8.25 31.44 -18.34
CA GLY A 409 6.98 31.64 -19.04
C GLY A 409 5.81 31.99 -18.12
N PRO A 410 4.56 31.77 -18.58
CA PRO A 410 3.37 32.03 -17.77
C PRO A 410 3.21 31.01 -16.64
N CYS A 411 2.58 31.43 -15.54
CA CYS A 411 2.01 30.51 -14.54
C CYS A 411 0.54 30.22 -14.86
N TYR A 412 -0.10 29.30 -14.13
CA TYR A 412 -1.52 28.96 -14.31
C TYR A 412 -2.42 30.22 -14.19
N ARG A 413 -2.13 31.10 -13.21
CA ARG A 413 -2.84 32.38 -13.04
C ARG A 413 -2.71 33.38 -14.19
N CYS A 414 -1.69 33.27 -15.04
CA CYS A 414 -1.64 34.09 -16.27
C CYS A 414 -2.71 33.66 -17.28
N LEU A 415 -3.17 32.42 -17.21
CA LEU A 415 -4.24 31.89 -18.04
C LEU A 415 -5.60 32.02 -17.36
N TYR A 416 -5.67 31.70 -16.06
CA TYR A 416 -6.87 31.76 -15.23
C TYR A 416 -6.62 32.65 -14.00
N PRO A 417 -6.84 33.98 -14.09
CA PRO A 417 -6.46 34.92 -13.03
C PRO A 417 -7.12 34.63 -11.68
N GLU A 418 -8.40 34.27 -11.71
CA GLU A 418 -9.23 34.04 -10.53
C GLU A 418 -9.90 32.66 -10.59
N PRO A 419 -10.01 31.97 -9.45
CA PRO A 419 -10.73 30.70 -9.40
C PRO A 419 -12.21 30.89 -9.77
N PRO A 420 -12.81 29.89 -10.45
CA PRO A 420 -14.24 29.93 -10.71
C PRO A 420 -15.02 29.89 -9.38
N PRO A 421 -16.23 30.49 -9.32
CA PRO A 421 -17.09 30.39 -8.15
C PRO A 421 -17.37 28.93 -7.77
N PRO A 422 -17.53 28.63 -6.47
CA PRO A 422 -17.74 27.27 -6.00
C PRO A 422 -19.06 26.71 -6.58
N GLY A 423 -19.01 25.47 -7.06
CA GLY A 423 -20.15 24.78 -7.66
C GLY A 423 -20.43 25.10 -9.14
N LEU A 424 -19.64 25.97 -9.78
CA LEU A 424 -19.85 26.33 -11.19
C LEU A 424 -19.26 25.31 -12.18
N VAL A 425 -18.32 24.48 -11.74
CA VAL A 425 -17.65 23.47 -12.58
C VAL A 425 -17.57 22.14 -11.80
N PRO A 426 -18.12 21.04 -12.33
CA PRO A 426 -18.15 19.75 -11.65
C PRO A 426 -16.76 19.09 -11.62
N SER A 427 -16.53 18.23 -10.63
CA SER A 427 -15.35 17.36 -10.57
C SER A 427 -15.35 16.32 -11.69
N CYS A 428 -14.24 15.62 -11.89
CA CYS A 428 -14.19 14.50 -12.84
C CYS A 428 -15.22 13.39 -12.50
N ALA A 429 -15.43 13.14 -11.20
CA ALA A 429 -16.42 12.18 -10.72
C ALA A 429 -17.86 12.63 -10.96
N GLU A 430 -18.12 13.94 -10.94
CA GLU A 430 -19.45 14.51 -11.16
C GLU A 430 -19.77 14.73 -12.64
N GLY A 431 -18.78 15.17 -13.43
CA GLY A 431 -18.95 15.51 -14.85
C GLY A 431 -18.86 14.32 -15.81
N GLY A 432 -18.25 13.22 -15.37
CA GLY A 432 -17.92 12.05 -16.18
C GLY A 432 -16.76 12.30 -17.14
N VAL A 433 -15.91 11.29 -17.35
CA VAL A 433 -14.74 11.38 -18.24
C VAL A 433 -14.61 10.10 -19.07
N LEU A 434 -14.20 10.23 -20.33
CA LEU A 434 -13.82 9.10 -21.16
C LEU A 434 -12.61 8.38 -20.55
N GLY A 435 -12.76 7.11 -20.17
CA GLY A 435 -11.78 6.39 -19.34
C GLY A 435 -10.34 6.32 -19.86
N VAL A 436 -10.12 6.46 -21.17
CA VAL A 436 -8.77 6.49 -21.77
C VAL A 436 -8.09 7.86 -21.69
N LEU A 437 -8.85 8.93 -21.48
CA LEU A 437 -8.37 10.30 -21.53
C LEU A 437 -7.34 10.65 -20.42
N PRO A 438 -7.51 10.21 -19.15
CA PRO A 438 -6.46 10.35 -18.14
C PRO A 438 -5.14 9.72 -18.57
N GLY A 439 -5.17 8.55 -19.22
CA GLY A 439 -3.98 7.88 -19.72
C GLY A 439 -3.28 8.67 -20.84
N ILE A 440 -4.05 9.25 -21.77
CA ILE A 440 -3.50 10.08 -22.85
C ILE A 440 -2.87 11.36 -22.30
N ILE A 441 -3.58 12.09 -21.44
CA ILE A 441 -3.05 13.33 -20.85
C ILE A 441 -1.88 13.04 -19.91
N GLY A 442 -1.94 11.97 -19.12
CA GLY A 442 -0.83 11.51 -18.28
C GLY A 442 0.42 11.16 -19.08
N ALA A 443 0.28 10.53 -20.25
CA ALA A 443 1.40 10.27 -21.14
C ALA A 443 2.02 11.56 -21.70
N ILE A 444 1.19 12.57 -22.01
CA ILE A 444 1.68 13.89 -22.41
C ILE A 444 2.43 14.55 -21.26
N GLN A 445 1.88 14.54 -20.04
CA GLN A 445 2.55 15.07 -18.85
C GLN A 445 3.90 14.39 -18.63
N ALA A 446 3.95 13.06 -18.65
CA ALA A 446 5.20 12.30 -18.50
C ALA A 446 6.25 12.70 -19.55
N ASN A 447 5.85 12.86 -20.81
CA ASN A 447 6.73 13.32 -21.87
C ASN A 447 7.24 14.75 -21.63
N GLU A 448 6.41 15.67 -21.13
CA GLU A 448 6.85 17.02 -20.76
C GLU A 448 7.80 17.01 -19.55
N THR A 449 7.54 16.17 -18.55
CA THR A 449 8.43 15.97 -17.40
C THR A 449 9.81 15.46 -17.84
N ILE A 450 9.86 14.50 -18.76
CA ILE A 450 11.14 13.99 -19.31
C ILE A 450 11.92 15.11 -19.99
N LYS A 451 11.27 15.97 -20.78
CA LYS A 451 11.95 17.12 -21.42
C LYS A 451 12.55 18.08 -20.40
N LEU A 452 11.81 18.37 -19.33
CA LEU A 452 12.28 19.23 -18.24
C LEU A 452 13.49 18.63 -17.52
N ILE A 453 13.41 17.35 -17.12
CA ILE A 453 14.51 16.64 -16.44
C ILE A 453 15.77 16.59 -17.31
N LEU A 454 15.62 16.32 -18.61
CA LEU A 454 16.76 16.24 -19.52
C LEU A 454 17.31 17.61 -19.94
N GLY A 455 16.59 18.70 -19.67
CA GLY A 455 16.89 20.03 -20.22
C GLY A 455 16.92 20.03 -21.76
N ARG A 456 16.14 19.17 -22.41
CA ARG A 456 16.16 18.95 -23.87
C ARG A 456 14.76 18.99 -24.47
N GLY A 457 14.71 19.43 -25.73
CA GLY A 457 13.46 19.59 -26.48
C GLY A 457 12.77 20.91 -26.17
N GLU A 458 11.52 21.03 -26.62
CA GLU A 458 10.68 22.20 -26.39
C GLU A 458 9.48 21.81 -25.50
N PRO A 459 9.54 22.10 -24.20
CA PRO A 459 8.41 21.91 -23.31
C PRO A 459 7.21 22.78 -23.72
N LEU A 460 6.01 22.45 -23.24
CA LEU A 460 4.77 23.22 -23.46
C LEU A 460 4.74 24.56 -22.69
N ILE A 461 5.88 25.11 -22.27
CA ILE A 461 5.96 26.43 -21.64
C ILE A 461 5.40 27.48 -22.60
N GLY A 462 4.42 28.25 -22.15
CA GLY A 462 3.72 29.26 -22.97
C GLY A 462 2.78 28.69 -24.03
N ARG A 463 2.44 27.39 -23.96
CA ARG A 463 1.55 26.70 -24.90
C ARG A 463 0.56 25.82 -24.16
N LEU A 464 -0.73 26.01 -24.44
CA LEU A 464 -1.81 25.15 -23.96
C LEU A 464 -2.19 24.17 -25.07
N LEU A 465 -1.90 22.89 -24.86
CA LEU A 465 -2.39 21.81 -25.72
C LEU A 465 -3.83 21.49 -25.33
N LEU A 466 -4.69 21.39 -26.32
CA LEU A 466 -6.11 21.05 -26.18
C LEU A 466 -6.40 19.86 -27.08
N LEU A 467 -6.95 18.80 -26.51
CA LEU A 467 -7.31 17.55 -27.15
C LEU A 467 -8.83 17.37 -27.09
N ASP A 468 -9.49 17.29 -28.24
CA ASP A 468 -10.85 16.72 -28.38
C ASP A 468 -10.68 15.24 -28.70
N ALA A 469 -10.92 14.36 -27.73
CA ALA A 469 -10.73 12.93 -27.88
C ALA A 469 -11.82 12.27 -28.74
N TRP A 470 -12.99 12.91 -28.89
CA TRP A 470 -14.07 12.37 -29.70
C TRP A 470 -13.82 12.57 -31.19
N ARG A 471 -13.33 13.76 -31.55
CA ARG A 471 -12.93 14.08 -32.94
C ARG A 471 -11.47 13.75 -33.25
N MET A 472 -10.70 13.36 -32.23
CA MET A 472 -9.25 13.21 -32.28
C MET A 472 -8.55 14.44 -32.89
N GLN A 473 -8.90 15.62 -32.39
CA GLN A 473 -8.31 16.89 -32.81
C GLN A 473 -7.41 17.45 -31.71
N VAL A 474 -6.19 17.81 -32.09
CA VAL A 474 -5.23 18.48 -31.21
C VAL A 474 -5.01 19.90 -31.71
N ARG A 475 -5.21 20.88 -30.83
CA ARG A 475 -4.85 22.28 -31.10
C ARG A 475 -3.92 22.79 -30.01
N THR A 476 -3.08 23.75 -30.36
CA THR A 476 -2.21 24.44 -29.40
C THR A 476 -2.50 25.93 -29.42
N VAL A 477 -2.69 26.50 -28.24
CA VAL A 477 -2.95 27.94 -28.05
C VAL A 477 -1.74 28.55 -27.34
N LYS A 478 -1.29 29.72 -27.80
CA LYS A 478 -0.19 30.44 -27.16
C LYS A 478 -0.70 31.18 -25.91
N VAL A 479 -0.04 30.95 -24.77
CA VAL A 479 -0.31 31.61 -23.50
C VAL A 479 0.83 32.57 -23.21
N ARG A 480 0.52 33.81 -22.84
CA ARG A 480 1.51 34.84 -22.52
C ARG A 480 1.55 35.07 -21.01
N LYS A 481 2.74 35.38 -20.48
CA LYS A 481 2.89 35.86 -19.11
C LYS A 481 2.17 37.21 -18.98
N ASP A 482 1.34 37.36 -17.96
CA ASP A 482 0.67 38.63 -17.66
C ASP A 482 1.53 39.45 -16.70
N PRO A 483 2.01 40.67 -17.09
CA PRO A 483 2.77 41.55 -16.21
C PRO A 483 2.01 41.93 -14.93
N ARG A 484 0.68 41.85 -14.94
CA ARG A 484 -0.19 42.14 -13.79
C ARG A 484 -0.62 40.89 -13.03
N CYS A 485 -0.02 39.73 -13.32
CA CYS A 485 -0.35 38.50 -12.61
C CYS A 485 -0.12 38.67 -11.10
N PRO A 486 -1.10 38.33 -10.24
CA PRO A 486 -1.02 38.62 -8.81
C PRO A 486 0.11 37.87 -8.09
N ILE A 487 0.69 36.82 -8.69
CA ILE A 487 1.78 36.04 -8.07
C ILE A 487 3.11 36.10 -8.82
N CYS A 488 3.12 36.22 -10.16
CA CYS A 488 4.36 36.22 -10.95
C CYS A 488 4.57 37.47 -11.82
N GLY A 489 3.72 38.48 -11.66
CA GLY A 489 3.81 39.77 -12.35
C GLY A 489 4.91 40.68 -11.78
N GLU A 490 5.02 41.89 -12.30
CA GLU A 490 6.03 42.89 -11.89
C GLU A 490 5.80 43.41 -10.46
N HIS A 491 4.54 43.38 -10.01
CA HIS A 491 4.11 43.80 -8.69
C HIS A 491 3.20 42.75 -8.04
N PRO A 492 3.76 41.62 -7.53
CA PRO A 492 2.97 40.53 -6.98
C PRO A 492 2.29 40.93 -5.66
N THR A 493 1.00 40.63 -5.58
CA THR A 493 0.14 40.83 -4.39
C THR A 493 0.02 39.57 -3.55
N ILE A 494 0.16 38.38 -4.15
CA ILE A 494 0.21 37.09 -3.47
C ILE A 494 1.67 36.80 -3.12
N ARG A 495 1.96 36.69 -1.82
CA ARG A 495 3.32 36.44 -1.29
C ARG A 495 3.42 35.18 -0.44
N GLU A 496 2.28 34.63 -0.05
CA GLU A 496 2.14 33.43 0.75
C GLU A 496 0.95 32.61 0.23
N LEU A 497 0.88 31.33 0.60
CA LEU A 497 -0.24 30.50 0.24
C LEU A 497 -1.47 30.91 1.04
N ILE A 498 -2.58 31.15 0.34
CA ILE A 498 -3.88 31.44 0.94
C ILE A 498 -4.71 30.16 1.04
N ASP A 499 -5.67 30.13 1.97
CA ASP A 499 -6.65 29.05 2.01
C ASP A 499 -7.57 29.16 0.79
N TYR A 500 -7.37 28.25 -0.16
CA TYR A 500 -8.12 28.23 -1.41
C TYR A 500 -9.55 27.72 -1.24
N GLU A 501 -9.86 26.99 -0.17
CA GLU A 501 -11.23 26.59 0.12
C GLU A 501 -12.01 27.81 0.59
N GLU A 502 -11.45 28.59 1.50
CA GLU A 502 -12.06 29.85 1.97
C GLU A 502 -12.12 30.93 0.86
N PHE A 503 -11.06 31.08 0.07
CA PHE A 503 -10.98 32.04 -1.04
C PHE A 503 -11.86 31.67 -2.24
N CYS A 504 -11.99 30.38 -2.57
CA CYS A 504 -12.94 29.92 -3.59
C CYS A 504 -14.36 29.83 -3.04
N GLY A 505 -14.67 30.34 -1.83
CA GLY A 505 -16.00 30.29 -1.23
C GLY A 505 -16.51 28.87 -0.95
N VAL A 506 -15.61 27.87 -0.96
CA VAL A 506 -15.84 26.53 -0.42
C VAL A 506 -15.72 26.68 1.09
N ALA A 507 -16.75 27.28 1.70
CA ALA A 507 -16.93 27.13 3.12
C ALA A 507 -16.93 25.62 3.43
N PRO A 508 -16.29 25.15 4.53
CA PRO A 508 -16.58 23.82 5.06
C PRO A 508 -18.10 23.68 5.13
N GLU A 509 -18.66 22.56 4.67
CA GLU A 509 -20.12 22.38 4.54
C GLU A 509 -20.84 23.10 5.68
N PRO A 510 -21.47 24.27 5.42
CA PRO A 510 -22.19 24.91 6.48
C PRO A 510 -23.37 23.99 6.72
N VAL A 511 -23.39 23.39 7.91
CA VAL A 511 -24.59 22.77 8.48
C VAL A 511 -25.73 23.72 8.14
N LEU A 512 -26.65 23.29 7.27
CA LEU A 512 -27.88 24.03 7.05
C LEU A 512 -28.41 24.31 8.46
N ALA A 513 -28.65 25.58 8.80
CA ALA A 513 -29.22 25.93 10.10
C ALA A 513 -30.36 24.94 10.37
N GLU A 514 -30.45 24.35 11.57
CA GLU A 514 -31.44 23.28 11.86
C GLU A 514 -32.87 23.69 11.44
N GLU A 515 -33.14 24.99 11.44
CA GLU A 515 -34.36 25.64 10.96
C GLU A 515 -34.67 25.46 9.45
N LEU A 516 -33.73 25.02 8.61
CA LEU A 516 -33.92 24.73 7.19
C LEU A 516 -33.87 23.23 6.88
N GLU A 517 -33.69 22.38 7.89
CA GLU A 517 -33.80 20.93 7.74
C GLU A 517 -35.18 20.42 8.19
N ILE A 518 -35.56 19.26 7.64
CA ILE A 518 -36.66 18.44 8.14
C ILE A 518 -36.23 16.97 8.10
N THR A 519 -36.47 16.24 9.19
CA THR A 519 -36.19 14.79 9.23
C THR A 519 -37.31 14.01 8.53
N PRO A 520 -37.04 12.78 8.06
CA PRO A 520 -38.07 11.93 7.45
C PRO A 520 -39.30 11.73 8.33
N ARG A 521 -39.13 11.50 9.64
CA ARG A 521 -40.25 11.34 10.59
C ARG A 521 -41.10 12.60 10.71
N GLN A 522 -40.47 13.77 10.85
CA GLN A 522 -41.19 15.05 10.91
C GLN A 522 -41.95 15.34 9.62
N LEU A 523 -41.35 15.03 8.47
CA LEU A 523 -42.04 15.17 7.18
C LEU A 523 -43.24 14.23 7.08
N LYS A 524 -43.09 12.96 7.48
CA LYS A 524 -44.18 11.97 7.49
C LYS A 524 -45.36 12.41 8.37
N GLU A 525 -45.09 12.87 9.59
CA GLU A 525 -46.13 13.37 10.50
C GLU A 525 -46.92 14.52 9.90
N ARG A 526 -46.27 15.43 9.16
CA ARG A 526 -46.93 16.57 8.50
C ARG A 526 -47.78 16.14 7.32
N LEU A 527 -47.28 15.20 6.52
CA LEU A 527 -48.05 14.61 5.42
C LEU A 527 -49.28 13.84 5.95
N ASP A 528 -49.14 13.12 7.06
CA ASP A 528 -50.24 12.38 7.69
C ASP A 528 -51.31 13.31 8.30
N ARG A 529 -50.92 14.52 8.74
CA ARG A 529 -51.83 15.58 9.17
C ARG A 529 -52.49 16.35 8.02
N GLY A 530 -52.14 16.03 6.77
CA GLY A 530 -52.68 16.71 5.58
C GLY A 530 -52.21 18.16 5.41
N GLU A 531 -51.05 18.51 5.95
CA GLU A 531 -50.47 19.84 5.77
C GLU A 531 -50.02 20.05 4.31
N PRO A 532 -50.24 21.23 3.70
CA PRO A 532 -49.84 21.50 2.33
C PRO A 532 -48.31 21.65 2.22
N VAL A 533 -47.66 20.62 1.67
CA VAL A 533 -46.21 20.55 1.44
C VAL A 533 -45.95 20.16 -0.01
N PHE A 534 -45.04 20.89 -0.67
CA PHE A 534 -44.60 20.59 -2.02
C PHE A 534 -43.30 19.81 -1.99
N LEU A 535 -43.34 18.53 -2.37
CA LEU A 535 -42.16 17.66 -2.43
C LEU A 535 -41.44 17.85 -3.77
N LEU A 536 -40.20 18.35 -3.72
CA LEU A 536 -39.36 18.58 -4.90
C LEU A 536 -38.22 17.56 -4.95
N ASP A 537 -38.25 16.70 -5.95
CA ASP A 537 -37.20 15.72 -6.22
C ASP A 537 -36.21 16.27 -7.25
N VAL A 538 -34.94 16.40 -6.84
CA VAL A 538 -33.89 17.00 -7.68
C VAL A 538 -32.95 15.95 -8.29
N ARG A 539 -33.32 14.67 -8.19
CA ARG A 539 -32.57 13.55 -8.78
C ARG A 539 -32.75 13.46 -10.29
N GLU A 540 -32.03 12.55 -10.91
CA GLU A 540 -32.14 12.29 -12.35
C GLU A 540 -33.35 11.41 -12.70
N PRO A 541 -33.86 11.42 -13.95
CA PRO A 541 -35.02 10.63 -14.34
C PRO A 541 -34.91 9.12 -14.10
N HIS A 542 -33.71 8.54 -14.22
CA HIS A 542 -33.49 7.12 -13.96
C HIS A 542 -33.59 6.79 -12.46
N GLU A 543 -33.14 7.68 -11.59
CA GLU A 543 -33.26 7.58 -10.13
C GLU A 543 -34.72 7.65 -9.67
N TRP A 544 -35.53 8.48 -10.34
CA TRP A 544 -36.97 8.62 -10.11
C TRP A 544 -37.77 7.37 -10.50
N GLN A 545 -37.37 6.71 -11.58
CA GLN A 545 -38.00 5.48 -12.07
C GLN A 545 -37.84 4.31 -11.09
N ILE A 546 -36.76 4.31 -10.30
CA ILE A 546 -36.50 3.26 -9.30
C ILE A 546 -37.41 3.46 -8.08
N ALA A 547 -37.49 4.69 -7.57
CA ALA A 547 -38.27 5.01 -6.38
C ALA A 547 -38.52 6.52 -6.29
N HIS A 548 -39.66 6.95 -5.76
CA HIS A 548 -39.94 8.36 -5.46
C HIS A 548 -40.97 8.48 -4.33
N LEU A 549 -41.00 9.64 -3.66
CA LEU A 549 -42.00 9.90 -2.63
C LEU A 549 -43.37 10.19 -3.26
N PRO A 550 -44.47 9.63 -2.73
CA PRO A 550 -45.81 9.90 -3.26
C PRO A 550 -46.13 11.39 -3.29
N GLY A 551 -46.60 11.90 -4.43
CA GLY A 551 -46.93 13.31 -4.61
C GLY A 551 -45.75 14.24 -4.88
N ALA A 552 -44.53 13.72 -5.02
CA ALA A 552 -43.38 14.52 -5.41
C ALA A 552 -43.40 14.96 -6.87
N LYS A 553 -42.77 16.10 -7.16
CA LYS A 553 -42.51 16.58 -8.51
C LYS A 553 -41.03 16.46 -8.83
N LEU A 554 -40.71 15.79 -9.93
CA LEU A 554 -39.34 15.67 -10.44
C LEU A 554 -38.92 16.92 -11.22
N ILE A 555 -37.90 17.62 -10.74
CA ILE A 555 -37.16 18.61 -11.51
C ILE A 555 -35.66 18.39 -11.25
N PRO A 556 -34.93 17.71 -12.16
CA PRO A 556 -33.51 17.44 -11.96
C PRO A 556 -32.73 18.71 -11.65
N MET A 557 -31.74 18.61 -10.76
CA MET A 557 -30.99 19.74 -10.22
C MET A 557 -30.50 20.73 -11.30
N ASN A 558 -30.02 20.23 -12.44
CA ASN A 558 -29.53 21.06 -13.54
C ASN A 558 -30.62 21.87 -14.27
N ARG A 559 -31.89 21.52 -14.12
CA ARG A 559 -33.04 22.23 -14.74
C ARG A 559 -33.70 23.23 -13.81
N ILE A 560 -33.38 23.20 -12.51
CA ILE A 560 -33.97 24.09 -11.50
C ILE A 560 -33.90 25.58 -11.88
N PRO A 561 -32.77 26.13 -12.39
CA PRO A 561 -32.72 27.55 -12.75
C PRO A 561 -33.72 27.97 -13.82
N ALA A 562 -34.03 27.07 -14.78
CA ALA A 562 -34.98 27.33 -15.86
C ALA A 562 -36.45 27.08 -15.45
N SER A 563 -36.68 26.28 -14.41
CA SER A 563 -38.01 25.84 -13.95
C SER A 563 -38.50 26.54 -12.69
N LEU A 564 -37.92 27.69 -12.30
CA LEU A 564 -38.35 28.45 -11.11
C LEU A 564 -39.84 28.82 -11.13
N HIS A 565 -40.40 29.10 -12.31
CA HIS A 565 -41.81 29.43 -12.52
C HIS A 565 -42.77 28.28 -12.20
N GLU A 566 -42.26 27.05 -12.08
CA GLU A 566 -43.03 25.85 -11.80
C GLU A 566 -43.15 25.54 -10.30
N LEU A 567 -42.46 26.30 -9.44
CA LEU A 567 -42.42 26.11 -8.00
C LEU A 567 -43.49 26.97 -7.32
N PRO A 568 -44.23 26.41 -6.34
CA PRO A 568 -45.23 27.19 -5.61
C PRO A 568 -44.57 28.25 -4.73
N THR A 569 -45.16 29.43 -4.67
CA THR A 569 -44.69 30.53 -3.80
C THR A 569 -45.42 30.58 -2.46
N THR A 570 -46.56 29.89 -2.34
CA THR A 570 -47.39 29.85 -1.13
C THR A 570 -47.08 28.68 -0.22
N ASP A 571 -46.78 27.52 -0.80
CA ASP A 571 -46.59 26.25 -0.07
C ASP A 571 -45.16 26.11 0.42
N GLU A 572 -44.95 25.29 1.45
CA GLU A 572 -43.59 24.97 1.88
C GLU A 572 -42.99 23.90 0.98
N ILE A 573 -41.82 24.19 0.41
CA ILE A 573 -41.11 23.28 -0.50
C ILE A 573 -40.13 22.44 0.31
N VAL A 574 -40.28 21.12 0.27
CA VAL A 574 -39.30 20.18 0.81
C VAL A 574 -38.52 19.58 -0.35
N VAL A 575 -37.24 19.93 -0.44
CA VAL A 575 -36.33 19.47 -1.47
C VAL A 575 -35.64 18.20 -0.98
N TYR A 576 -35.57 17.17 -1.82
CA TYR A 576 -34.84 15.95 -1.50
C TYR A 576 -34.07 15.39 -2.70
N CYS A 577 -32.98 14.69 -2.39
CA CYS A 577 -32.25 13.86 -3.33
C CYS A 577 -31.99 12.48 -2.71
N LYS A 578 -31.00 11.72 -3.21
CA LYS A 578 -30.65 10.40 -2.68
C LYS A 578 -30.25 10.45 -1.19
N THR A 579 -29.23 11.24 -0.86
CA THR A 579 -28.61 11.31 0.49
C THR A 579 -28.71 12.68 1.17
N GLY A 580 -29.28 13.70 0.53
CA GLY A 580 -29.45 15.05 1.08
C GLY A 580 -28.46 16.13 0.58
N GLY A 581 -27.39 15.76 -0.13
CA GLY A 581 -26.38 16.70 -0.62
C GLY A 581 -26.83 17.58 -1.79
N ARG A 582 -27.36 16.99 -2.88
CA ARG A 582 -27.86 17.75 -4.04
C ARG A 582 -29.05 18.65 -3.67
N SER A 583 -29.93 18.17 -2.78
CA SER A 583 -31.07 18.96 -2.31
C SER A 583 -30.67 20.15 -1.44
N ALA A 584 -29.60 20.04 -0.65
CA ALA A 584 -29.06 21.19 0.08
C ALA A 584 -28.55 22.29 -0.86
N GLN A 585 -27.86 21.91 -1.95
CA GLN A 585 -27.38 22.86 -2.95
C GLN A 585 -28.55 23.56 -3.68
N VAL A 586 -29.58 22.80 -4.06
CA VAL A 586 -30.80 23.39 -4.65
C VAL A 586 -31.53 24.28 -3.67
N LEU A 587 -31.61 23.92 -2.39
CA LEU A 587 -32.22 24.75 -1.36
C LEU A 587 -31.53 26.11 -1.25
N ARG A 588 -30.20 26.15 -1.28
CA ARG A 588 -29.43 27.42 -1.27
C ARG A 588 -29.71 28.28 -2.50
N PHE A 589 -29.80 27.66 -3.67
CA PHE A 589 -30.18 28.36 -4.90
C PHE A 589 -31.58 28.98 -4.78
N LEU A 590 -32.57 28.22 -4.31
CA LEU A 590 -33.93 28.71 -4.09
C LEU A 590 -33.99 29.82 -3.03
N TYR A 591 -33.20 29.71 -1.96
CA TYR A 591 -33.08 30.75 -0.94
C TYR A 591 -32.59 32.06 -1.56
N ASN A 592 -31.54 32.01 -2.38
CA ASN A 592 -31.01 33.20 -3.06
C ASN A 592 -31.98 33.75 -4.11
N ALA A 593 -32.79 32.88 -4.74
CA ALA A 593 -33.85 33.27 -5.66
C ALA A 593 -35.11 33.86 -4.98
N GLY A 594 -35.09 34.02 -3.65
CA GLY A 594 -36.15 34.70 -2.88
C GLY A 594 -37.17 33.76 -2.24
N PHE A 595 -37.04 32.44 -2.39
CA PHE A 595 -37.87 31.49 -1.66
C PHE A 595 -37.46 31.49 -0.19
N ARG A 596 -38.45 31.46 0.72
CA ARG A 596 -38.23 31.51 2.18
C ARG A 596 -38.82 30.32 2.91
N ARG A 597 -39.90 29.73 2.38
CA ARG A 597 -40.56 28.52 2.91
C ARG A 597 -39.98 27.27 2.25
N ILE A 598 -38.73 26.96 2.57
CA ILE A 598 -38.01 25.83 1.96
C ILE A 598 -37.32 24.99 3.03
N LYS A 599 -37.29 23.67 2.86
CA LYS A 599 -36.69 22.70 3.77
C LYS A 599 -35.91 21.63 3.01
N ASN A 600 -34.77 21.20 3.54
CA ASN A 600 -34.00 20.07 3.01
C ASN A 600 -34.40 18.79 3.76
N LEU A 601 -34.73 17.72 3.04
CA LEU A 601 -34.96 16.42 3.65
C LEU A 601 -33.62 15.81 4.09
N LYS A 602 -33.39 15.78 5.40
CA LYS A 602 -32.14 15.29 5.99
C LYS A 602 -31.93 13.82 5.64
N GLY A 603 -30.78 13.50 5.04
CA GLY A 603 -30.44 12.13 4.63
C GLY A 603 -31.18 11.63 3.38
N GLY A 604 -31.97 12.49 2.72
CA GLY A 604 -32.64 12.18 1.46
C GLY A 604 -33.63 11.00 1.52
N ILE A 605 -33.94 10.45 0.34
CA ILE A 605 -34.87 9.31 0.21
C ILE A 605 -34.30 8.00 0.80
N ASP A 606 -32.98 7.86 0.90
CA ASP A 606 -32.37 6.68 1.53
C ASP A 606 -32.70 6.62 3.02
N ARG A 607 -32.62 7.76 3.71
CA ARG A 607 -32.99 7.83 5.13
C ARG A 607 -34.49 7.69 5.34
N TRP A 608 -35.30 8.20 4.40
CA TRP A 608 -36.75 7.95 4.40
C TRP A 608 -37.08 6.46 4.30
N ALA A 609 -36.40 5.73 3.41
CA ALA A 609 -36.60 4.29 3.26
C ALA A 609 -36.28 3.53 4.56
N VAL A 610 -35.26 3.96 5.31
CA VAL A 610 -34.89 3.32 6.58
C VAL A 610 -35.86 3.69 7.71
N GLU A 611 -36.25 4.96 7.83
CA GLU A 611 -36.94 5.47 9.02
C GLU A 611 -38.46 5.54 8.93
N VAL A 612 -39.03 5.57 7.71
CA VAL A 612 -40.45 5.84 7.47
C VAL A 612 -41.10 4.75 6.64
N ASP A 613 -40.52 4.40 5.49
CA ASP A 613 -41.12 3.43 4.56
C ASP A 613 -40.09 2.45 3.98
N PRO A 614 -39.85 1.30 4.64
CA PRO A 614 -38.94 0.26 4.18
C PRO A 614 -39.28 -0.37 2.84
N SER A 615 -40.48 -0.11 2.28
CA SER A 615 -40.85 -0.61 0.95
C SER A 615 -40.22 0.21 -0.18
N VAL A 616 -39.73 1.42 0.10
CA VAL A 616 -39.01 2.27 -0.86
C VAL A 616 -37.64 1.64 -1.19
N PRO A 617 -37.38 1.25 -2.44
CA PRO A 617 -36.10 0.64 -2.82
C PRO A 617 -34.91 1.59 -2.62
N ARG A 618 -33.86 1.08 -1.99
CA ARG A 618 -32.54 1.72 -1.93
C ARG A 618 -31.67 1.16 -3.06
N TYR A 619 -30.88 2.02 -3.69
CA TYR A 619 -30.01 1.69 -4.82
C TYR A 619 -28.68 2.42 -4.70
#